data_AF-A0A7V2EIG1-F1
#
_entry.id   AF-A0A7V2EIG1-F1
#
_cell.length_a   1.000
_cell.length_b   1.000
_cell.length_c   1.000
_cell.angle_alpha   90.00
_cell.angle_beta   90.00
_cell.angle_gamma   90.00
#
_symmetry.space_group_name_H-M   'P 1'
#
loop_
_entity.id
_entity.type
_entity.pdbx_description
1 polymer ?
#
loop_
_entity_poly.entity_id
_entity_poly.type
_entity_poly.pdbx_seq_one_letter_code
_entity_poly.pdbx_strand_id
1 'polypeptide(L)' 'MEEYLRNPDQIVSGDMDSLIAQSRYQHGLLRIPFKETKEGRKILTVYWTSKIEKYWKEDK' A
#
# COMPACT_ATOMS: atom_id res chain seq x y z
N MET A 1 -4.41 -5.79 -10.93
CA MET A 1 -3.70 -4.58 -10.45
C MET A 1 -4.65 -3.62 -9.74
N GLU A 2 -5.79 -3.27 -10.34
CA GLU A 2 -6.80 -2.41 -9.69
C GLU A 2 -7.42 -3.00 -8.41
N GLU A 3 -7.49 -4.33 -8.30
CA GLU A 3 -8.05 -5.00 -7.12
C GLU A 3 -7.25 -4.70 -5.84
N TYR A 4 -5.92 -4.63 -5.91
CA TYR A 4 -5.05 -4.30 -4.77
C TYR A 4 -5.21 -2.86 -4.27
N LEU A 5 -5.76 -1.97 -5.10
CA LEU A 5 -6.11 -0.60 -4.72
C LEU A 5 -7.48 -0.51 -4.04
N ARG A 6 -8.41 -1.37 -4.45
CA ARG A 6 -9.78 -1.40 -3.94
C ARG A 6 -9.86 -2.18 -2.63
N ASN A 7 -9.20 -3.33 -2.58
CA ASN A 7 -9.15 -4.25 -1.44
C ASN A 7 -7.69 -4.57 -1.07
N PRO A 8 -6.93 -3.62 -0.53
CA PRO A 8 -5.60 -3.90 -0.05
C PRO A 8 -5.65 -4.80 1.19
N ASP A 9 -4.74 -5.77 1.30
CA ASP A 9 -4.59 -6.58 2.52
C ASP A 9 -4.33 -5.70 3.76
N GLN A 10 -3.54 -4.64 3.61
CA GLN A 10 -3.22 -3.70 4.67
C GLN A 10 -3.16 -2.26 4.17
N ILE A 11 -3.60 -1.34 5.04
CA ILE A 11 -3.38 0.09 4.87
C ILE A 11 -2.54 0.55 6.06
N VAL A 12 -1.37 1.11 5.79
CA VAL A 12 -0.45 1.60 6.82
C VAL A 12 -0.13 3.08 6.59
N SER A 13 0.14 3.83 7.66
CA SER A 13 0.58 5.22 7.51
C SER A 13 1.96 5.28 6.88
N GLY A 14 2.08 6.07 5.82
CA GLY A 14 3.32 6.44 5.17
C GLY A 14 3.87 7.78 5.68
N ASP A 15 4.76 8.38 4.89
CA ASP A 15 5.37 9.67 5.17
C ASP A 15 4.48 10.84 4.69
N MET A 16 4.61 12.03 5.28
CA MET A 16 3.87 13.26 4.91
C MET A 16 2.36 13.06 4.63
N ASP A 17 1.64 12.49 5.61
CA ASP A 17 0.19 12.27 5.56
C ASP A 17 -0.29 11.39 4.39
N SER A 18 0.59 10.53 3.87
CA SER A 18 0.20 9.50 2.90
C SER A 18 -0.22 8.22 3.61
N LEU A 19 -1.17 7.51 3.00
CA LEU A 19 -1.51 6.14 3.36
C LEU A 19 -0.87 5.22 2.34
N ILE A 20 -0.45 4.03 2.77
CA ILE A 20 0.15 3.04 1.89
C ILE A 20 -0.73 1.81 1.91
N ALA A 21 -1.43 1.59 0.80
CA ALA A 21 -2.06 0.32 0.52
C ALA A 21 -0.95 -0.69 0.19
N GLN A 22 -0.87 -1.78 0.94
CA GLN A 22 0.10 -2.83 0.68
C GLN A 22 -0.56 -4.21 0.65
N SER A 23 -0.15 -5.03 -0.31
CA SER A 23 -0.71 -6.38 -0.51
C SER A 23 0.36 -7.35 -0.94
N ARG A 24 0.23 -8.60 -0.49
CA ARG A 24 1.21 -9.65 -0.83
C ARG A 24 1.01 -10.06 -2.28
N TYR A 25 2.07 -10.00 -3.08
CA TYR A 25 2.01 -10.32 -4.49
C TYR A 25 3.32 -10.96 -4.97
N GLN A 26 3.23 -12.13 -5.60
CA GLN A 26 4.36 -12.83 -6.24
C GLN A 26 5.60 -12.92 -5.33
N HIS A 27 5.44 -13.44 -4.10
CA HIS A 27 6.51 -13.54 -3.09
C HIS A 27 7.15 -12.21 -2.66
N GLY A 28 6.45 -11.10 -2.88
CA GLY A 28 6.84 -9.79 -2.40
C GLY A 28 5.63 -8.99 -1.93
N LEU A 29 5.82 -7.69 -1.85
CA LEU A 29 4.83 -6.74 -1.39
C LEU A 29 4.63 -5.66 -2.46
N LEU A 30 3.41 -5.58 -2.98
CA LEU A 30 2.99 -4.46 -3.79
C LEU A 30 2.61 -3.32 -2.85
N ARG A 31 3.31 -2.18 -2.96
CA ARG A 31 3.08 -1.00 -2.13
C ARG A 31 2.60 0.15 -2.99
N ILE A 32 1.53 0.79 -2.53
CA ILE A 32 0.85 1.83 -3.25
C ILE A 32 0.57 2.99 -2.30
N PRO A 33 1.50 3.94 -2.17
CA PRO A 33 1.23 5.19 -1.47
C PRO A 33 0.15 6.00 -2.18
N PHE A 34 -0.85 6.44 -1.43
CA PHE A 34 -1.94 7.28 -1.90
C PHE A 34 -2.29 8.34 -0.85
N LYS A 35 -2.95 9.39 -1.31
CA LYS A 35 -3.59 10.40 -0.44
C LYS A 35 -5.09 10.37 -0.67
N GLU A 36 -5.84 10.55 0.41
CA GLU A 36 -7.26 10.80 0.31
C GLU A 36 -7.50 12.25 -0.10
N THR A 37 -8.38 12.43 -1.07
CA THR A 37 -8.79 13.72 -1.61
C THR A 37 -10.31 13.77 -1.63
N LYS A 38 -10.90 14.96 -1.78
CA LYS A 38 -12.37 15.11 -1.85
C LYS A 38 -13.00 14.33 -3.01
N GLU A 39 -12.23 14.02 -4.04
CA GLU A 39 -12.68 13.33 -5.25
C GLU A 39 -12.36 11.81 -5.24
N GLY A 40 -11.70 11.32 -4.18
CA GLY A 40 -11.30 9.92 -4.05
C GLY A 40 -9.83 9.74 -3.66
N ARG A 41 -9.21 8.65 -4.11
CA ARG A 41 -7.81 8.32 -3.79
C ARG A 41 -6.87 8.78 -4.90
N LYS A 42 -5.91 9.64 -4.56
CA LYS A 42 -4.82 10.03 -5.46
C LYS A 42 -3.62 9.12 -5.22
N ILE A 43 -3.34 8.27 -6.19
CA ILE A 43 -2.16 7.38 -6.15
C ILE A 43 -0.92 8.21 -6.43
N LEU A 44 0.10 8.07 -5.57
CA LEU A 44 1.37 8.75 -5.74
C LEU A 44 2.32 7.89 -6.57
N THR A 45 2.42 6.60 -6.25
CA THR A 45 3.33 5.65 -6.91
C THR A 45 2.85 4.22 -6.67
N VAL A 46 3.18 3.30 -7.57
CA VAL A 46 3.02 1.85 -7.35
C VAL A 46 4.38 1.21 -7.52
N TYR A 47 4.82 0.43 -6.54
CA TYR A 47 6.07 -0.32 -6.66
C TYR A 47 5.99 -1.65 -5.92
N TRP A 48 6.73 -2.63 -6.42
CA TRP A 48 6.88 -3.93 -5.80
C TRP A 48 8.21 -4.02 -5.05
N THR A 49 8.24 -4.70 -3.91
CA THR A 49 9.45 -4.95 -3.15
C THR A 49 9.47 -6.37 -2.60
N SER A 50 10.64 -7.01 -2.58
CA SER A 50 10.85 -8.30 -1.92
C SER A 50 10.98 -8.20 -0.40
N LYS A 51 11.10 -6.98 0.16
CA LYS A 51 11.32 -6.74 1.59
C LYS A 51 10.02 -6.80 2.40
N ILE A 52 9.34 -7.96 2.40
CA ILE A 52 8.05 -8.12 3.09
C ILE A 52 8.19 -7.84 4.59
N GLU A 53 9.14 -8.48 5.27
CA GLU A 53 9.32 -8.38 6.74
C GLU A 53 9.60 -6.95 7.23
N LYS A 54 10.17 -6.10 6.38
CA LYS A 54 10.44 -4.71 6.73
C LYS A 54 9.18 -3.84 6.75
N TYR A 55 8.21 -4.16 5.91
CA TYR A 55 7.07 -3.28 5.63
C TYR A 55 5.72 -3.86 6.05
N TRP A 56 5.61 -5.19 6.08
CA TRP A 56 4.42 -5.87 6.58
C TRP A 56 4.31 -5.65 8.08
N LYS A 57 3.19 -5.06 8.52
CA LYS A 57 2.91 -4.89 9.93
C LYS A 57 2.19 -6.16 10.38
N GLU A 58 2.85 -7.02 11.13
CA GLU A 58 2.13 -8.12 11.78
C GLU A 58 1.19 -7.51 12.82
N ASP A 59 -0.11 -7.70 12.62
CA ASP A 59 -1.14 -7.29 13.58
C ASP A 59 -0.89 -8.08 14.87
N LYS A 60 -0.70 -7.37 15.99
CA LYS A 60 -0.34 -7.96 17.28
C LYS A 60 -1.54 -8.02 18.20
#